data_AF-A0A2E8SVC5-F1
#
_entry.id   AF-A0A2E8SVC5-F1
#
_cell.length_a   1.000
_cell.length_b   1.000
_cell.length_c   1.000
_cell.angle_alpha   90.00
_cell.angle_beta   90.00
_cell.angle_gamma   90.00
#
_symmetry.space_group_name_H-M   'P 1'
#
loop_
_entity.id
_entity.type
_entity.pdbx_description
1 polymer ?
#
loop_
_entity_poly.entity_id
_entity_poly.type
_entity_poly.pdbx_seq_one_letter_code
_entity_poly.pdbx_strand_id
1 'polypeptide(L)' 'MRRFAVVGHRAMSKGKLPLNDLAGGGGRMDVLIRATMAALLTSHGIRNNSEVVLHLMGGPGPA' A
#
# COMPACT_ATOMS: atom_id res chain seq x y z
N MET A 1 16.96 -11.97 -3.20
CA MET A 1 15.71 -11.24 -3.52
C MET A 1 14.85 -11.16 -2.27
N ARG A 2 14.32 -9.99 -1.91
CA ARG A 2 13.42 -9.82 -0.75
C ARG A 2 12.01 -9.53 -1.25
N ARG A 3 11.01 -10.24 -0.72
CA ARG A 3 9.60 -10.07 -1.09
C ARG A 3 8.78 -9.77 0.16
N PHE A 4 7.92 -8.76 0.07
CA PHE A 4 7.02 -8.35 1.13
C PHE A 4 5.60 -8.37 0.61
N ALA A 5 4.71 -9.10 1.31
CA ALA A 5 3.28 -9.01 1.08
C ALA A 5 2.66 -8.19 2.22
N VAL A 6 1.92 -7.15 1.88
CA VAL A 6 1.21 -6.30 2.85
C VAL A 6 -0.28 -6.38 2.56
N VAL A 7 -1.03 -6.93 3.52
CA VAL A 7 -2.48 -7.17 3.38
C VAL A 7 -3.27 -6.02 4.00
N GLY A 8 -3.85 -5.21 3.14
CA GLY A 8 -4.73 -4.10 3.51
C GLY A 8 -6.18 -4.55 3.57
N HIS A 9 -6.60 -5.12 4.70
CA HIS A 9 -7.98 -5.60 4.92
C HIS A 9 -9.05 -4.54 4.65
N ARG A 10 -8.76 -3.28 4.98
CA ARG A 10 -9.66 -2.14 4.75
C ARG A 10 -9.22 -1.23 3.62
N ALA A 11 -8.02 -1.45 3.05
CA ALA A 11 -7.44 -0.56 2.08
C ALA A 11 -8.26 -0.59 0.79
N MET A 12 -8.67 0.59 0.34
CA MET A 12 -9.56 0.75 -0.80
C MET A 12 -9.01 0.05 -2.06
N SER A 13 -9.76 -0.93 -2.59
CA SER A 13 -9.38 -1.70 -3.78
C SER A 13 -9.95 -1.14 -5.09
N LYS A 14 -10.93 -0.23 -5.01
CA LYS A 14 -11.62 0.40 -6.14
C LYS A 14 -12.03 1.84 -5.82
N GLY A 15 -12.20 2.66 -6.85
CA GLY A 15 -12.68 4.04 -6.73
C GLY A 15 -11.55 5.07 -6.61
N LYS A 16 -11.90 6.32 -6.34
CA LYS A 16 -10.94 7.42 -6.20
C LYS A 16 -10.36 7.43 -4.78
N LEU A 17 -9.05 7.24 -4.67
CA LEU A 17 -8.34 7.32 -3.39
C LEU A 17 -8.49 8.73 -2.78
N PRO A 18 -9.04 8.88 -1.56
CA PRO A 18 -9.14 10.18 -0.91
C PRO A 18 -7.76 10.60 -0.37
N LEU A 19 -7.02 11.39 -1.15
CA LEU A 19 -5.66 11.82 -0.80
C LEU A 19 -5.59 12.64 0.49
N ASN A 20 -6.67 13.33 0.85
CA ASN A 20 -6.81 14.09 2.08
C ASN A 20 -7.25 13.24 3.29
N ASP A 21 -7.57 11.95 3.09
CA ASP A 21 -8.02 11.05 4.16
C ASP A 21 -7.56 9.60 3.94
N LEU A 22 -6.25 9.40 3.86
CA LEU A 22 -5.64 8.08 3.62
C LEU A 22 -5.84 7.09 4.78
N ALA A 23 -5.96 7.60 6.00
CA ALA A 23 -6.10 6.79 7.21
C ALA A 23 -7.55 6.37 7.47
N GLY A 24 -8.53 7.25 7.23
CA GLY A 24 -9.96 6.97 7.36
C GLY A 24 -10.52 6.37 6.09
N GLY A 25 -11.01 7.22 5.19
CA GLY A 25 -11.66 6.85 3.93
C GLY A 25 -10.81 6.01 3.00
N GLY A 26 -9.48 6.21 2.99
CA GLY A 26 -8.53 5.38 2.22
C GLY A 26 -8.31 3.98 2.82
N GLY A 27 -8.83 3.71 4.01
CA GLY A 27 -8.79 2.37 4.60
C GLY A 27 -7.41 1.97 5.12
N ARG A 28 -6.74 2.88 5.84
CA ARG A 28 -5.35 2.72 6.29
C ARG A 28 -4.32 2.61 5.16
N MET A 29 -4.61 3.23 4.01
CA MET A 29 -3.66 3.33 2.90
C MET A 29 -2.35 4.01 3.32
N ASP A 30 -2.41 4.91 4.30
CA ASP A 30 -1.25 5.54 4.91
C ASP A 30 -0.22 4.52 5.43
N VAL A 31 -0.68 3.39 5.99
CA VAL A 31 0.18 2.31 6.50
C VAL A 31 0.84 1.55 5.34
N LEU A 32 0.08 1.22 4.30
CA LEU A 32 0.58 0.49 3.14
C LEU A 32 1.63 1.30 2.37
N ILE A 33 1.40 2.61 2.22
CA ILE A 33 2.37 3.53 1.61
C ILE A 33 3.66 3.55 2.43
N ARG A 34 3.57 3.70 3.76
CA ARG A 34 4.76 3.67 4.63
C ARG A 34 5.52 2.34 4.54
N ALA A 35 4.83 1.22 4.49
CA ALA A 35 5.46 -0.09 4.32
C ALA A 35 6.18 -0.21 2.98
N THR A 36 5.55 0.29 1.90
CA THR A 36 6.16 0.33 0.56
C THR A 36 7.40 1.20 0.53
N MET A 37 7.33 2.40 1.11
CA MET A 37 8.47 3.32 1.23
C MET A 37 9.64 2.67 1.99
N ALA A 38 9.36 2.04 3.14
CA ALA A 38 10.38 1.38 3.95
C ALA A 38 11.05 0.21 3.20
N ALA A 39 10.27 -0.56 2.43
CA ALA A 39 10.76 -1.71 1.68
C ALA A 39 11.56 -1.33 0.42
N LEU A 40 11.28 -0.18 -0.20
CA LEU A 40 11.89 0.22 -1.48
C LEU A 40 12.95 1.32 -1.34
N LEU A 41 12.71 2.35 -0.52
CA LEU A 41 13.52 3.57 -0.55
C LEU A 41 14.73 3.53 0.39
N THR A 42 15.82 4.12 -0.09
CA THR A 42 17.04 4.44 0.67
C THR A 42 17.29 5.94 0.59
N SER A 43 18.30 6.45 1.31
CA SER A 43 18.59 7.90 1.32
C SER A 43 18.93 8.46 -0.07
N HIS A 44 19.55 7.68 -0.95
CA HIS A 44 20.04 8.14 -2.26
C HIS A 44 19.70 7.16 -3.39
N GLY A 45 18.59 6.43 -3.28
CA GLY A 45 18.19 5.47 -4.32
C GLY A 45 17.11 4.49 -3.90
N ILE A 46 16.95 3.44 -4.69
CA ILE A 46 15.91 2.41 -4.54
C ILE A 46 16.57 1.02 -4.47
N ARG A 47 16.02 0.12 -3.65
CA ARG A 47 16.49 -1.27 -3.56
C ARG A 47 16.08 -2.06 -4.80
N ASN A 48 17.03 -2.37 -5.67
CA ASN A 48 16.80 -3.13 -6.93
C ASN A 48 16.39 -4.60 -6.74
N ASN A 49 16.61 -5.18 -5.55
CA ASN A 49 16.31 -6.58 -5.23
C ASN A 49 15.18 -6.72 -4.18
N SER A 50 14.19 -5.82 -4.24
CA SER A 50 13.05 -5.75 -3.32
C SER A 50 11.74 -5.69 -4.09
N GLU A 51 10.76 -6.47 -3.67
CA GLU A 51 9.42 -6.51 -4.28
C GLU A 51 8.38 -6.33 -3.17
N VAL A 52 7.38 -5.48 -3.44
CA VAL A 52 6.27 -5.22 -2.52
C VAL A 52 4.97 -5.50 -3.23
N VAL A 53 4.19 -6.44 -2.68
CA VAL A 53 2.85 -6.76 -3.14
C VAL A 53 1.85 -6.19 -2.13
N LEU A 54 0.99 -5.29 -2.59
CA LEU A 54 -0.11 -4.75 -1.80
C LEU A 54 -1.40 -5.51 -2.15
N HIS A 55 -1.95 -6.24 -1.19
CA HIS A 55 -3.23 -6.92 -1.35
C HIS A 55 -4.34 -6.05 -0.75
N LEU A 56 -5.10 -5.38 -1.62
CA LEU A 56 -6.14 -4.42 -1.25
C LEU A 56 -7.49 -5.13 -1.18
N MET A 57 -8.13 -5.16 -0.01
CA MET A 57 -9.38 -5.91 0.22
C MET A 57 -10.57 -5.02 0.61
N GLY A 58 -10.38 -3.71 0.75
CA GLY A 58 -11.42 -2.77 1.16
C GLY A 58 -12.25 -2.24 -0.01
N GLY A 59 -13.40 -1.63 0.30
CA GLY A 59 -14.37 -1.16 -0.70
C GLY A 59 -15.37 -2.26 -1.10
N PRO A 60 -16.26 -2.00 -2.08
CA PRO A 60 -17.37 -2.88 -2.43
C PRO A 60 -16.98 -4.22 -3.10
N GLY A 61 -15.71 -4.62 -3.07
CA GLY A 61 -15.24 -5.89 -3.65
C GLY A 61 -15.24 -5.94 -5.19
N PRO A 62 -14.78 -7.05 -5.80
CA PRO A 62 -14.94 -7.32 -7.23
C PRO A 62 -16.44 -7.39 -7.58
N ALA A 63 -16.77 -6.99 -8.82
CA ALA A 63 -18.10 -7.18 -9.37
C ALA A 63 -18.20 -8.62 -9.90
#